data_AF-A0A0F2JAF6-F1
#
_entry.id   AF-A0A0F2JAF6-F1
#
_cell.length_a   1.000
_cell.length_b   1.000
_cell.length_c   1.000
_cell.angle_alpha   90.00
_cell.angle_beta   90.00
_cell.angle_gamma   90.00
#
_symmetry.space_group_name_H-M   'P 1'
#
loop_
_entity.id
_entity.type
_entity.pdbx_description
1 polymer ?
#
loop_
_entity_poly.entity_id
_entity_poly.type
_entity_poly.pdbx_seq_one_letter_code
_entity_poly.pdbx_strand_id
1 'polypeptide(L)'
;MFTDNKYKQLFVDWNLHAKGLLGRFRSTCGQYIEDSWLAQFIDDLNMQSTEFNLWWPLHEIQSNSEVYKQLNHPIAGYILAHSSEFRALC
;
A
#
# COMPACT_ATOMS: atom_id res chain seq x y z
N MET A 1 -6.13 0.38 3.18
CA MET A 1 -5.27 1.35 2.47
C MET A 1 -5.97 1.97 1.27
N PHE A 2 -6.48 1.15 0.33
CA PHE A 2 -7.08 1.63 -0.93
C PHE A 2 -8.61 1.64 -0.94
N THR A 3 -9.27 0.67 -0.29
CA THR A 3 -10.75 0.51 -0.31
C THR A 3 -11.46 1.12 0.89
N ASP A 4 -10.72 1.68 1.85
CA ASP A 4 -11.28 2.29 3.06
C ASP A 4 -10.71 3.70 3.24
N ASN A 5 -11.60 4.68 3.12
CA ASN A 5 -11.24 6.10 3.11
C ASN A 5 -10.63 6.57 4.43
N LYS A 6 -10.83 5.85 5.55
CA LYS A 6 -10.23 6.20 6.84
C LYS A 6 -8.70 6.26 6.77
N TYR A 7 -8.08 5.46 5.89
CA TYR A 7 -6.63 5.47 5.72
C TYR A 7 -6.16 6.74 5.00
N LYS A 8 -6.95 7.28 4.06
CA LYS A 8 -6.62 8.57 3.41
C LYS A 8 -6.60 9.72 4.41
N GLN A 9 -7.43 9.63 5.44
CA GLN A 9 -7.51 10.62 6.51
C GLN A 9 -6.45 10.41 7.60
N LEU A 10 -6.14 9.14 7.89
CA LEU A 10 -5.20 8.77 8.94
C LEU A 10 -3.75 9.09 8.57
N PHE A 11 -3.33 8.90 7.32
CA PHE A 11 -1.96 9.14 6.90
C PHE A 11 -1.78 10.60 6.44
N VAL A 12 -0.79 11.30 6.99
CA VAL A 12 -0.48 12.69 6.59
C VAL A 12 -0.10 12.75 5.11
N ASP A 13 0.79 11.86 4.66
CA ASP A 13 1.06 11.63 3.23
C ASP A 13 0.56 10.24 2.82
N TRP A 14 -0.77 10.13 2.68
CA TRP A 14 -1.39 8.88 2.24
C TRP A 14 -0.86 8.41 0.88
N ASN A 15 -0.62 9.33 -0.06
CA ASN A 15 -0.16 8.99 -1.41
C ASN A 15 1.20 8.28 -1.36
N LEU A 16 2.16 8.84 -0.61
CA LEU A 16 3.49 8.26 -0.45
C LEU A 16 3.43 6.85 0.15
N HIS A 17 2.67 6.69 1.24
CA HIS A 17 2.55 5.40 1.90
C HIS A 17 1.78 4.37 1.08
N ALA A 18 0.71 4.78 0.37
CA ALA A 18 -0.09 3.90 -0.47
C ALA A 18 0.74 3.36 -1.64
N LYS A 19 1.49 4.26 -2.30
CA LYS A 19 2.44 3.92 -3.37
C LYS A 19 3.54 2.98 -2.88
N GLY A 20 4.18 3.28 -1.75
CA GLY A 20 5.19 2.39 -1.17
C GLY A 20 4.65 1.00 -0.82
N LEU A 21 3.42 0.92 -0.27
CA LEU A 21 2.75 -0.37 -0.04
C LEU A 21 2.47 -1.12 -1.35
N LEU A 22 2.00 -0.42 -2.37
CA LEU A 22 1.69 -1.00 -3.68
C LEU A 22 2.93 -1.57 -4.37
N GLY A 23 4.05 -0.85 -4.32
CA GLY A 23 5.34 -1.33 -4.84
C GLY A 23 5.77 -2.65 -4.18
N ARG A 24 5.74 -2.71 -2.84
CA ARG A 24 6.06 -3.94 -2.09
C ARG A 24 5.08 -5.09 -2.37
N PHE A 25 3.79 -4.79 -2.44
CA PHE A 25 2.76 -5.77 -2.77
C PHE A 25 3.05 -6.40 -4.14
N ARG A 26 3.30 -5.57 -5.16
CA ARG A 26 3.65 -6.03 -6.51
C ARG A 26 4.92 -6.90 -6.54
N SER A 27 5.97 -6.50 -5.84
CA SER A 27 7.19 -7.31 -5.72
C SER A 27 6.92 -8.68 -5.09
N THR A 28 5.98 -8.74 -4.14
CA THR A 28 5.57 -9.99 -3.48
C THR A 28 4.69 -10.85 -4.38
N CYS A 29 3.82 -10.25 -5.19
CA CYS A 29 2.94 -10.97 -6.14
C CYS A 29 3.72 -11.66 -7.27
N GLY A 30 4.91 -11.19 -7.61
CA GLY A 30 5.72 -11.76 -8.70
C GLY A 30 6.03 -13.26 -8.54
N GLN A 31 6.05 -13.77 -7.31
CA GLN A 31 6.28 -15.19 -7.03
C GLN A 31 5.03 -16.09 -7.16
N TYR A 32 3.85 -15.50 -7.40
CA TYR A 32 2.55 -16.17 -7.45
C TYR A 32 1.78 -15.87 -8.74
N ILE A 33 2.48 -15.64 -9.86
CA ILE A 33 1.88 -15.14 -11.10
C ILE A 33 0.84 -16.07 -11.74
N GLU A 34 0.90 -17.38 -11.43
CA GLU A 34 -0.04 -18.40 -11.93
C GLU A 34 -1.22 -18.64 -10.98
N ASP A 35 -1.28 -17.93 -9.84
CA ASP A 35 -2.36 -18.10 -8.86
C ASP A 35 -3.62 -17.33 -9.30
N SER A 36 -4.64 -18.08 -9.73
CA SER A 36 -5.95 -17.53 -10.12
C SER A 36 -6.65 -16.74 -9.02
N TRP A 37 -6.43 -17.08 -7.75
CA TRP A 37 -7.00 -16.33 -6.63
C TRP A 37 -6.37 -14.95 -6.52
N LEU A 38 -5.05 -14.86 -6.71
CA LEU A 38 -4.34 -13.59 -6.68
C LEU A 38 -4.77 -12.69 -7.84
N ALA A 39 -4.96 -13.25 -9.04
CA ALA A 39 -5.47 -12.50 -10.18
C ALA A 39 -6.85 -11.90 -9.88
N GLN A 40 -7.79 -12.71 -9.37
CA GLN A 40 -9.13 -12.23 -9.00
C GLN A 40 -9.07 -11.15 -7.92
N PHE A 41 -8.21 -11.33 -6.91
CA PHE A 41 -8.05 -10.35 -5.83
C PHE A 41 -7.53 -8.99 -6.35
N ILE A 42 -6.60 -9.00 -7.30
CA ILE A 42 -6.10 -7.78 -7.95
C ILE A 42 -7.23 -7.10 -8.75
N ASP A 43 -8.04 -7.87 -9.48
CA ASP A 43 -9.18 -7.35 -10.22
C ASP A 43 -10.23 -6.72 -9.29
N ASP A 44 -10.52 -7.36 -8.16
CA ASP A 44 -11.43 -6.83 -7.15
C ASP A 44 -10.92 -5.50 -6.58
N LEU A 45 -9.61 -5.37 -6.33
CA LEU A 45 -9.00 -4.11 -5.87
C LEU A 45 -9.03 -3.02 -6.95
N ASN A 46 -8.80 -3.38 -8.21
CA ASN A 46 -8.93 -2.47 -9.35
C ASN A 46 -10.36 -1.92 -9.46
N MET A 47 -11.38 -2.75 -9.27
CA MET A 47 -12.77 -2.31 -9.32
C MET A 47 -13.16 -1.42 -8.13
N GLN A 48 -12.60 -1.68 -6.95
CA GLN A 48 -12.99 -0.98 -5.72
C GLN A 48 -12.19 0.31 -5.44
N SER A 49 -11.06 0.54 -6.10
CA SER A 49 -10.22 1.72 -5.86
C SER A 49 -9.68 2.32 -7.15
N THR A 50 -10.11 3.54 -7.44
CA THR A 50 -9.60 4.34 -8.57
C THR A 50 -8.09 4.54 -8.49
N GLU A 51 -7.54 4.82 -7.30
CA GLU A 51 -6.10 4.99 -7.15
C GLU A 51 -5.33 3.68 -7.35
N PHE A 52 -5.85 2.56 -6.86
CA PHE A 52 -5.23 1.25 -7.10
C PHE A 52 -5.24 0.93 -8.60
N ASN A 53 -6.37 1.10 -9.27
CA ASN A 53 -6.50 0.89 -10.71
C ASN A 53 -5.55 1.75 -11.54
N LEU A 54 -5.39 3.02 -11.16
CA LEU A 54 -4.50 3.95 -11.84
C LEU A 54 -3.02 3.60 -11.62
N TRP A 55 -2.65 3.14 -10.42
CA TRP A 55 -1.26 2.97 -10.03
C TRP A 55 -0.73 1.55 -10.23
N TRP A 56 -1.58 0.52 -10.16
CA TRP A 56 -1.19 -0.87 -10.34
C TRP A 56 -0.39 -1.17 -11.63
N PRO A 57 -0.78 -0.64 -12.82
CA PRO A 57 -0.03 -0.89 -14.05
C PRO A 57 1.29 -0.11 -14.12
N LEU A 58 1.53 0.85 -13.21
CA LEU A 58 2.71 1.71 -13.26
C LEU A 58 3.92 1.00 -12.63
N HIS A 59 4.96 0.77 -13.45
CA HIS A 59 6.15 0.07 -12.98
C HIS A 59 7.07 0.92 -12.09
N GLU A 60 6.91 2.25 -12.09
CA GLU A 60 7.80 3.23 -11.44
C GLU A 60 7.32 3.72 -10.07
N ILE A 61 6.71 2.85 -9.27
CA ILE A 61 6.38 3.21 -7.90
C ILE A 61 7.57 2.83 -7.02
N GLN A 62 8.49 3.79 -6.81
CA GLN A 62 9.61 3.62 -5.89
C GLN A 62 9.08 3.20 -4.53
N SER A 63 9.57 2.06 -4.03
CA SER A 63 9.34 1.64 -2.65
C SER A 63 10.08 2.62 -1.74
N ASN A 64 9.39 3.66 -1.28
CA ASN A 64 9.98 4.53 -0.28
C ASN A 64 10.02 3.75 1.04
N SER A 65 11.22 3.35 1.47
CA SER A 65 11.45 2.71 2.77
C SER A 65 11.45 3.78 3.85
N GLU A 66 10.30 4.39 4.08
CA GLU A 66 10.18 5.35 5.17
C GLU A 66 10.22 4.61 6.50
N VAL A 67 11.21 4.97 7.31
CA VAL A 67 11.41 4.48 8.68
C VAL A 67 10.31 5.00 9.61
N TYR A 68 9.61 6.07 9.22
CA TYR A 68 8.55 6.66 10.02
C TYR A 68 7.31 6.94 9.20
N LYS A 69 6.15 6.80 9.84
CA LYS A 69 4.83 7.13 9.31
C LYS A 69 4.25 8.27 10.14
N GLN A 70 3.85 9.34 9.46
CA GLN A 70 3.16 10.46 10.08
C GLN A 70 1.66 10.21 10.01
N LEU A 71 1.00 10.17 11.16
CA LEU A 71 -0.42 9.83 11.28
C LEU A 71 -1.19 10.98 11.94
N ASN A 72 -2.39 11.26 11.45
CA ASN A 72 -3.40 12.08 12.09
C ASN A 72 -4.42 11.16 12.77
N HIS A 73 -4.09 10.64 13.96
CA HIS A 73 -4.96 9.73 14.69
C HIS A 73 -6.19 10.47 15.23
N PRO A 74 -7.42 9.97 15.02
CA PRO A 74 -8.65 10.71 15.32
C PRO A 74 -8.82 11.09 16.80
N ILE A 75 -8.20 10.34 17.72
CA ILE A 75 -8.28 10.57 19.17
C ILE A 75 -6.98 11.19 19.72
N ALA A 76 -5.83 10.81 19.16
CA ALA A 76 -4.52 11.12 19.74
C ALA A 76 -3.80 12.25 19.01
N GLY A 77 -4.39 12.78 17.93
CA GLY A 77 -3.78 13.81 17.10
C GLY A 77 -2.60 13.29 16.30
N TYR A 78 -1.61 14.14 16.10
CA TYR A 78 -0.44 13.83 15.29
C TYR A 78 0.48 12.81 15.99
N ILE A 79 0.80 11.71 15.31
CA ILE A 79 1.69 10.65 15.78
C ILE A 79 2.80 10.41 14.75
N LEU A 80 4.04 10.29 15.24
CA LEU A 80 5.15 9.75 14.47
C LEU A 80 5.37 8.29 14.88
N ALA A 81 5.01 7.35 14.00
CA ALA A 81 5.12 5.92 14.25
C ALA A 81 6.32 5.33 13.52
N HIS A 82 7.12 4.51 14.21
CA HIS A 82 8.19 3.76 13.55
C HIS A 82 7.62 2.66 12.65
N SER A 83 8.20 2.52 11.48
CA SER A 83 7.83 1.59 10.42
C SER A 83 8.91 0.51 10.36
N SER A 84 8.57 -0.68 10.88
CA SER A 84 9.44 -1.85 10.83
C SER A 84 9.15 -2.64 9.54
N GLU A 85 10.16 -2.86 8.70
CA GLU A 85 10.03 -3.76 7.54
C GLU A 85 10.28 -5.21 7.98
N PHE A 86 9.32 -6.09 7.72
CA PHE A 86 9.51 -7.53 7.83
C PHE A 86 9.83 -8.08 6.44
N ARG A 87 11.10 -8.46 6.21
CA ARG A 87 11.48 -9.31 5.08
C ARG A 87 11.43 -10.75 5.53
N ALA A 88 10.59 -11.57 4.89
CA ALA A 88 10.78 -13.01 4.94
C ALA A 88 12.07 -13.33 4.18
N LEU A 89 13.06 -13.87 4.89
CA LEU A 89 14.23 -14.49 4.26
C LEU A 89 13.77 -15.88 3.82
N CYS A 90 13.61 -16.09 2.52
CA CYS A 90 13.58 -17.42 1.93
C CYS A 90 15.02 -17.92 1.77
#